data_AF-A0A934L5G0-F1
#
_entry.id   AF-A0A934L5G0-F1
#
_cell.length_a   1.000
_cell.length_b   1.000
_cell.length_c   1.000
_cell.angle_alpha   90.00
_cell.angle_beta   90.00
_cell.angle_gamma   90.00
#
_symmetry.space_group_name_H-M   'P 1'
#
loop_
_entity.id
_entity.type
_entity.pdbx_description
1 polymer ?
#
loop_
_entity_poly.entity_id
_entity_poly.type
_entity_poly.pdbx_seq_one_letter_code
_entity_poly.pdbx_strand_id
1 'polypeptide(L)'
;MKKIIYVICALLVCVAALYLIAVPSVSYLKKTNPKKTALMEIREAQWAAKGGHRRVWQVWTPLAAISPYLVKAVVISEDDKFYEHDGFDFDAMKAAVEKDIKAGRFKAGGSTISQQLAKNLFLAPDKSALRKLREAVITWRLEQTLTKKRIIEIYLNVAEWGDGVFGAEAASRHYFGKSASELTPMEACRLAVVLPSPRRMNPAGDSDYVTRRAEFIYAIMLRRGIVEPEYEDTAVSPDDAAVDQVDAPVAPSVPAADGATDAPAPPLSGDGQGQRPL
;
A
#
# COMPACT_ATOMS: atom_id res chain seq x y z
N MET A 1 -21.71 -46.59 13.47
CA MET A 1 -20.64 -45.58 13.25
C MET A 1 -20.29 -45.40 11.77
N LYS A 2 -19.36 -46.16 11.15
CA LYS A 2 -18.86 -45.87 9.77
C LYS A 2 -19.92 -45.51 8.71
N LYS A 3 -21.02 -46.27 8.59
CA LYS A 3 -22.14 -45.95 7.67
C LYS A 3 -22.76 -44.56 7.89
N ILE A 4 -22.90 -44.12 9.14
CA ILE A 4 -23.44 -42.80 9.51
C ILE A 4 -22.46 -41.69 9.09
N ILE A 5 -21.15 -41.91 9.26
CA ILE A 5 -20.12 -40.97 8.81
C ILE A 5 -20.19 -40.79 7.28
N TYR A 6 -20.31 -41.88 6.51
CA TYR A 6 -20.47 -41.78 5.05
C TYR A 6 -21.74 -41.04 4.63
N VAL A 7 -22.87 -41.24 5.31
CA VAL A 7 -24.11 -40.50 5.04
C VAL A 7 -23.97 -39.01 5.37
N ILE A 8 -23.32 -38.66 6.48
CA ILE A 8 -23.04 -37.26 6.84
C ILE A 8 -22.10 -36.61 5.83
N CYS A 9 -21.02 -37.28 5.42
CA CYS A 9 -20.10 -36.76 4.40
C CYS A 9 -20.81 -36.59 3.04
N ALA A 10 -21.64 -37.54 2.63
CA ALA A 10 -22.44 -37.43 1.41
C ALA A 10 -23.41 -36.24 1.49
N LEU A 11 -24.12 -36.07 2.61
CA LEU A 11 -25.01 -34.92 2.83
C LEU A 11 -24.24 -33.59 2.75
N LEU A 12 -23.08 -33.49 3.40
CA LEU A 12 -22.24 -32.29 3.36
C LEU A 12 -21.73 -31.98 1.94
N VAL A 13 -21.33 -33.00 1.17
CA VAL A 13 -20.95 -32.84 -0.25
C VAL A 13 -22.14 -32.41 -1.09
N CYS A 14 -23.32 -32.99 -0.90
CA CYS A 14 -24.55 -32.57 -1.60
C CYS A 14 -24.95 -31.12 -1.26
N VAL A 15 -24.88 -30.73 0.02
CA VAL A 15 -25.15 -29.34 0.45
C VAL A 15 -24.12 -28.38 -0.12
N ALA A 16 -22.83 -28.73 -0.14
CA ALA A 16 -21.78 -27.93 -0.77
C ALA A 16 -21.97 -27.81 -2.30
N ALA A 17 -22.36 -28.90 -2.97
CA ALA A 17 -22.65 -28.90 -4.41
C ALA A 17 -23.89 -28.05 -4.76
N LEU A 18 -24.99 -28.19 -4.01
CA LEU A 18 -26.19 -27.36 -4.16
C LEU A 18 -25.87 -25.89 -3.87
N TYR A 19 -25.08 -25.60 -2.83
CA TYR A 19 -24.64 -24.24 -2.52
C TYR A 19 -23.76 -23.65 -3.65
N LEU A 20 -22.85 -24.44 -4.22
CA LEU A 20 -22.08 -24.05 -5.40
C LEU A 20 -23.00 -23.77 -6.61
N ILE A 21 -23.98 -24.62 -6.89
CA ILE A 21 -24.95 -24.40 -7.98
C ILE A 21 -25.76 -23.12 -7.76
N ALA A 22 -26.11 -22.79 -6.51
CA ALA A 22 -26.86 -21.58 -6.15
C ALA A 22 -26.03 -20.28 -6.20
N VAL A 23 -24.70 -20.34 -6.02
CA VAL A 23 -23.83 -19.17 -6.23
C VAL A 23 -23.75 -18.89 -7.75
N PRO A 24 -23.96 -17.64 -8.22
CA PRO A 24 -23.93 -17.33 -9.64
C PRO A 24 -22.55 -17.59 -10.27
N SER A 25 -22.55 -17.81 -11.59
CA SER A 25 -21.33 -18.01 -12.37
C SER A 25 -20.59 -16.69 -12.57
N VAL A 26 -19.27 -16.68 -12.34
CA VAL A 26 -18.40 -15.51 -12.59
C VAL A 26 -17.85 -15.47 -14.03
N SER A 27 -18.15 -16.47 -14.86
CA SER A 27 -17.60 -16.60 -16.23
C SER A 27 -17.87 -15.43 -17.16
N TYR A 28 -18.96 -14.66 -16.94
CA TYR A 28 -19.26 -13.47 -17.72
C TYR A 28 -18.18 -12.37 -17.56
N LEU A 29 -17.48 -12.34 -16.43
CA LEU A 29 -16.39 -11.40 -16.15
C LEU A 29 -15.16 -11.60 -17.06
N LYS A 30 -15.05 -12.74 -17.76
CA LYS A 30 -14.03 -12.97 -18.80
C LYS A 30 -14.11 -11.95 -19.95
N LYS A 31 -15.31 -11.44 -20.24
CA LYS A 31 -15.60 -10.54 -21.38
C LYS A 31 -16.37 -9.27 -21.00
N THR A 32 -17.02 -9.25 -19.84
CA THR A 32 -17.93 -8.18 -19.42
C THR A 32 -17.36 -7.42 -18.23
N ASN A 33 -17.42 -6.09 -18.29
CA ASN A 33 -16.95 -5.19 -17.22
C ASN A 33 -18.11 -4.88 -16.25
N PRO A 34 -17.95 -5.05 -14.92
CA PRO A 34 -18.93 -4.62 -13.94
C PRO A 34 -19.19 -3.10 -14.00
N LYS A 35 -20.41 -2.72 -14.40
CA LYS A 35 -20.93 -1.34 -14.35
C LYS A 35 -21.46 -0.94 -12.97
N LYS A 36 -21.70 -1.92 -12.10
CA LYS A 36 -22.22 -1.78 -10.74
C LYS A 36 -21.79 -2.99 -9.92
N THR A 37 -21.70 -2.83 -8.60
CA THR A 37 -21.31 -3.87 -7.66
C THR A 37 -22.11 -3.75 -6.36
N ALA A 38 -22.17 -4.83 -5.58
CA ALA A 38 -22.82 -4.81 -4.26
C ALA A 38 -22.29 -3.67 -3.36
N LEU A 39 -20.97 -3.43 -3.36
CA LEU A 39 -20.39 -2.31 -2.60
C LEU A 39 -20.89 -0.93 -3.11
N MET A 40 -20.98 -0.74 -4.43
CA MET A 40 -21.45 0.50 -5.04
C MET A 40 -22.95 0.78 -4.80
N GLU A 41 -23.78 -0.26 -4.75
CA GLU A 41 -25.21 -0.16 -4.41
C GLU A 41 -25.40 0.19 -2.94
N ILE A 42 -24.64 -0.47 -2.07
CA ILE A 42 -24.72 -0.29 -0.62
C ILE A 42 -24.20 1.09 -0.21
N ARG A 43 -23.24 1.68 -0.94
CA ARG A 43 -22.86 3.08 -0.75
C ARG A 43 -23.98 4.06 -1.12
N GLU A 44 -24.65 3.86 -2.24
CA GLU A 44 -25.78 4.71 -2.63
C GLU A 44 -26.96 4.60 -1.67
N ALA A 45 -27.29 3.39 -1.19
CA ALA A 45 -28.24 3.21 -0.10
C ALA A 45 -27.81 3.93 1.19
N GLN A 46 -26.51 3.92 1.53
CA GLN A 46 -25.96 4.61 2.71
C GLN A 46 -25.96 6.14 2.60
N TRP A 47 -25.88 6.72 1.40
CA TRP A 47 -26.04 8.16 1.20
C TRP A 47 -27.53 8.55 1.15
N ALA A 48 -28.36 7.78 0.43
CA ALA A 48 -29.80 8.03 0.33
C ALA A 48 -30.52 7.95 1.69
N ALA A 49 -30.17 6.97 2.53
CA ALA A 49 -30.68 6.86 3.91
C ALA A 49 -30.23 8.01 4.85
N LYS A 50 -29.36 8.92 4.37
CA LYS A 50 -28.95 10.16 5.05
C LYS A 50 -29.47 11.43 4.35
N GLY A 51 -30.40 11.29 3.40
CA GLY A 51 -30.90 12.40 2.58
C GLY A 51 -29.90 12.93 1.54
N GLY A 52 -28.79 12.22 1.29
CA GLY A 52 -27.74 12.65 0.37
C GLY A 52 -27.97 12.15 -1.07
N HIS A 53 -27.76 13.03 -2.04
CA HIS A 53 -27.87 12.72 -3.48
C HIS A 53 -26.54 12.31 -4.14
N ARG A 54 -25.51 11.95 -3.36
CA ARG A 54 -24.24 11.45 -3.90
C ARG A 54 -24.48 10.15 -4.69
N ARG A 55 -23.78 9.98 -5.81
CA ARG A 55 -23.75 8.75 -6.60
C ARG A 55 -22.32 8.28 -6.78
N VAL A 56 -22.14 7.02 -7.17
CA VAL A 56 -20.83 6.49 -7.54
C VAL A 56 -20.32 7.17 -8.81
N TRP A 57 -19.13 7.76 -8.73
CA TRP A 57 -18.31 8.08 -9.90
C TRP A 57 -17.37 6.91 -10.16
N GLN A 58 -17.56 6.26 -11.31
CA GLN A 58 -16.68 5.23 -11.83
C GLN A 58 -16.31 5.58 -13.27
N VAL A 59 -15.05 5.40 -13.63
CA VAL A 59 -14.57 5.39 -15.03
C VAL A 59 -13.86 4.06 -15.23
N TRP A 60 -14.27 3.29 -16.25
CA TRP A 60 -13.63 2.01 -16.55
C TRP A 60 -12.44 2.21 -17.49
N THR A 61 -11.25 1.82 -17.05
CA THR A 61 -10.01 1.88 -17.83
C THR A 61 -9.38 0.49 -17.96
N PRO A 62 -9.07 0.00 -19.17
CA PRO A 62 -8.33 -1.24 -19.37
C PRO A 62 -6.96 -1.20 -18.69
N LEU A 63 -6.45 -2.35 -18.22
CA LEU A 63 -5.20 -2.39 -17.42
C LEU A 63 -3.99 -1.81 -18.15
N ALA A 64 -3.96 -1.87 -19.48
CA ALA A 64 -2.90 -1.29 -20.32
C ALA A 64 -2.88 0.25 -20.33
N ALA A 65 -3.94 0.91 -19.85
CA ALA A 65 -4.06 2.35 -19.68
C ALA A 65 -4.08 2.76 -18.19
N ILE A 66 -3.65 1.87 -17.29
CA ILE A 66 -3.38 2.16 -15.88
C ILE A 66 -1.86 2.10 -15.69
N SER A 67 -1.28 3.08 -15.00
CA SER A 67 0.17 3.15 -14.73
C SER A 67 0.66 1.83 -14.11
N PRO A 68 1.73 1.22 -14.65
CA PRO A 68 2.26 -0.04 -14.12
C PRO A 68 2.75 0.12 -12.67
N TYR A 69 3.15 1.34 -12.28
CA TYR A 69 3.51 1.66 -10.90
C TYR A 69 2.32 1.48 -9.95
N LEU A 70 1.10 1.88 -10.32
CA LEU A 70 -0.09 1.66 -9.50
C LEU A 70 -0.39 0.16 -9.35
N VAL A 71 -0.29 -0.60 -10.45
CA VAL A 71 -0.50 -2.07 -10.42
C VAL A 71 0.48 -2.73 -9.45
N LYS A 72 1.76 -2.32 -9.47
CA LYS A 72 2.80 -2.85 -8.57
C LYS A 72 2.63 -2.37 -7.12
N ALA A 73 2.36 -1.09 -6.89
CA ALA A 73 2.17 -0.52 -5.55
C ALA A 73 0.97 -1.15 -4.83
N VAL A 74 -0.13 -1.38 -5.55
CA VAL A 74 -1.34 -2.05 -5.00
C VAL A 74 -1.04 -3.50 -4.62
N VAL A 75 -0.34 -4.25 -5.47
CA VAL A 75 0.11 -5.62 -5.14
C VAL A 75 0.99 -5.61 -3.88
N ILE A 76 2.02 -4.75 -3.82
CA ILE A 76 2.92 -4.65 -2.65
C ILE A 76 2.18 -4.23 -1.36
N SER A 77 1.15 -3.38 -1.46
CA SER A 77 0.40 -2.88 -0.31
C SER A 77 -0.63 -3.88 0.24
N GLU A 78 -1.37 -4.54 -0.64
CA GLU A 78 -2.54 -5.35 -0.27
C GLU A 78 -2.28 -6.85 -0.26
N ASP A 79 -1.40 -7.36 -1.14
CA ASP A 79 -1.32 -8.78 -1.50
C ASP A 79 0.00 -9.10 -2.23
N ASP A 80 1.14 -8.99 -1.53
CA ASP A 80 2.47 -8.98 -2.16
C ASP A 80 2.79 -10.26 -2.98
N LYS A 81 2.20 -11.39 -2.56
CA LYS A 81 2.27 -12.70 -3.26
C LYS A 81 1.14 -12.93 -4.28
N PHE A 82 0.39 -11.90 -4.70
CA PHE A 82 -0.82 -12.04 -5.55
C PHE A 82 -0.67 -12.96 -6.77
N TYR A 83 0.53 -13.03 -7.36
CA TYR A 83 0.82 -13.86 -8.54
C TYR A 83 1.25 -15.30 -8.23
N GLU A 84 1.46 -15.65 -6.95
CA GLU A 84 2.03 -16.92 -6.48
C GLU A 84 0.97 -17.89 -5.91
N HIS A 85 -0.21 -17.40 -5.49
CA HIS A 85 -1.27 -18.21 -4.85
C HIS A 85 -2.62 -18.16 -5.59
N ASP A 86 -3.45 -19.19 -5.45
CA ASP A 86 -4.82 -19.23 -6.01
C ASP A 86 -5.85 -18.54 -5.08
N GLY A 87 -5.67 -17.24 -4.85
CA GLY A 87 -6.59 -16.38 -4.09
C GLY A 87 -6.51 -16.46 -2.55
N PHE A 88 -5.62 -17.27 -1.99
CA PHE A 88 -5.42 -17.38 -0.54
C PHE A 88 -3.92 -17.46 -0.20
N ASP A 89 -3.33 -16.39 0.36
CA ASP A 89 -2.03 -16.48 1.04
C ASP A 89 -2.26 -17.02 2.47
N PHE A 90 -2.06 -18.33 2.63
CA PHE A 90 -2.21 -19.01 3.92
C PHE A 90 -1.15 -18.59 4.95
N ASP A 91 0.05 -18.15 4.53
CA ASP A 91 1.08 -17.66 5.45
C ASP A 91 0.67 -16.29 6.00
N ALA A 92 0.22 -15.38 5.13
CA ALA A 92 -0.29 -14.07 5.55
C ALA A 92 -1.53 -14.20 6.43
N MET A 93 -2.44 -15.13 6.12
CA MET A 93 -3.59 -15.45 6.98
C MET A 93 -3.16 -15.99 8.36
N LYS A 94 -2.17 -16.89 8.42
CA LYS A 94 -1.62 -17.41 9.67
C LYS A 94 -0.94 -16.31 10.49
N ALA A 95 -0.06 -15.53 9.88
CA ALA A 95 0.65 -14.44 10.52
C ALA A 95 -0.30 -13.32 11.02
N ALA A 96 -1.40 -13.08 10.30
CA ALA A 96 -2.47 -12.17 10.75
C ALA A 96 -3.17 -12.69 12.02
N VAL A 97 -3.50 -13.99 12.08
CA VAL A 97 -4.11 -14.62 13.26
C VAL A 97 -3.15 -14.60 14.47
N GLU A 98 -1.88 -14.97 14.28
CA GLU A 98 -0.86 -14.94 15.34
C GLU A 98 -0.66 -13.51 15.90
N LYS A 99 -0.66 -12.52 15.01
CA LYS A 99 -0.58 -11.09 15.36
C LYS A 99 -1.80 -10.59 16.13
N ASP A 100 -3.00 -11.03 15.76
CA ASP A 100 -4.25 -10.65 16.42
C ASP A 100 -4.40 -11.31 17.79
N ILE A 101 -3.98 -12.57 17.94
CA ILE A 101 -3.86 -13.26 19.23
C ILE A 101 -2.89 -12.49 20.13
N LYS A 102 -1.67 -12.18 19.64
CA LYS A 102 -0.66 -11.42 20.40
C LYS A 102 -1.10 -9.99 20.74
N ALA A 103 -1.98 -9.39 19.93
CA ALA A 103 -2.53 -8.06 20.17
C ALA A 103 -3.82 -8.05 21.00
N GLY A 104 -4.37 -9.21 21.37
CA GLY A 104 -5.63 -9.35 22.11
C GLY A 104 -6.87 -8.84 21.34
N ARG A 105 -6.79 -8.69 20.02
CA ARG A 105 -7.86 -8.09 19.19
C ARG A 105 -7.76 -8.49 17.73
N PHE A 106 -8.90 -8.68 17.09
CA PHE A 106 -8.98 -8.91 15.64
C PHE A 106 -8.81 -7.58 14.87
N LYS A 107 -7.64 -7.35 14.26
CA LYS A 107 -7.28 -6.07 13.62
C LYS A 107 -6.27 -6.21 12.46
N ALA A 108 -5.71 -7.38 12.22
CA ALA A 108 -4.73 -7.61 11.15
C ALA A 108 -5.42 -7.78 9.79
N GLY A 109 -4.81 -7.19 8.74
CA GLY A 109 -5.14 -7.50 7.36
C GLY A 109 -4.51 -8.84 6.96
N GLY A 110 -5.28 -9.66 6.26
CA GLY A 110 -4.89 -10.98 5.76
C GLY A 110 -5.92 -11.47 4.73
N SER A 111 -6.29 -10.62 3.78
CA SER A 111 -7.29 -10.91 2.75
C SER A 111 -6.82 -10.37 1.41
N THR A 112 -6.51 -11.33 0.53
CA THR A 112 -5.95 -11.14 -0.82
C THR A 112 -6.80 -10.23 -1.70
N ILE A 113 -6.21 -9.69 -2.77
CA ILE A 113 -6.89 -8.90 -3.79
C ILE A 113 -8.12 -9.66 -4.34
N SER A 114 -8.02 -10.97 -4.51
CA SER A 114 -9.13 -11.83 -4.97
C SER A 114 -10.25 -11.99 -3.94
N GLN A 115 -9.93 -12.10 -2.64
CA GLN A 115 -10.94 -12.06 -1.56
C GLN A 115 -11.63 -10.71 -1.48
N GLN A 116 -10.86 -9.63 -1.61
CA GLN A 116 -11.40 -8.27 -1.63
C GLN A 116 -12.27 -8.02 -2.87
N LEU A 117 -11.89 -8.55 -4.04
CA LEU A 117 -12.70 -8.49 -5.26
C LEU A 117 -14.01 -9.26 -5.11
N ALA A 118 -13.97 -10.50 -4.62
CA ALA A 118 -15.15 -11.32 -4.33
C ALA A 118 -16.16 -10.60 -3.43
N LYS A 119 -15.65 -9.99 -2.35
CA LYS A 119 -16.39 -9.15 -1.40
C LYS A 119 -17.01 -7.93 -2.10
N ASN A 120 -16.20 -7.12 -2.79
CA ASN A 120 -16.63 -5.85 -3.38
C ASN A 120 -17.67 -6.03 -4.49
N LEU A 121 -17.52 -7.07 -5.33
CA LEU A 121 -18.44 -7.38 -6.43
C LEU A 121 -19.83 -7.83 -5.93
N PHE A 122 -19.88 -8.76 -4.98
CA PHE A 122 -21.06 -9.60 -4.76
C PHE A 122 -21.63 -9.64 -3.33
N LEU A 123 -20.93 -9.11 -2.31
CA LEU A 123 -21.28 -9.35 -0.91
C LEU A 123 -21.61 -8.06 -0.14
N ALA A 124 -22.72 -8.09 0.59
CA ALA A 124 -23.06 -7.08 1.58
C ALA A 124 -22.09 -7.11 2.78
N PRO A 125 -21.86 -5.99 3.49
CA PRO A 125 -20.91 -5.91 4.60
C PRO A 125 -21.51 -6.41 5.92
N ASP A 126 -21.99 -7.65 5.96
CA ASP A 126 -22.36 -8.34 7.21
C ASP A 126 -21.14 -9.03 7.86
N LYS A 127 -21.19 -9.27 9.18
CA LYS A 127 -20.07 -9.87 9.93
C LYS A 127 -20.22 -11.39 10.15
N SER A 128 -21.08 -12.08 9.41
CA SER A 128 -21.30 -13.51 9.63
C SER A 128 -20.16 -14.39 9.10
N ALA A 129 -19.93 -15.53 9.76
CA ALA A 129 -19.06 -16.59 9.25
C ALA A 129 -19.57 -17.13 7.90
N LEU A 130 -20.89 -17.18 7.71
CA LEU A 130 -21.50 -17.57 6.44
C LEU A 130 -21.08 -16.64 5.29
N ARG A 131 -21.00 -15.32 5.51
CA ARG A 131 -20.49 -14.36 4.51
C ARG A 131 -19.04 -14.63 4.14
N LYS A 132 -18.15 -14.91 5.11
CA LYS A 132 -16.74 -15.25 4.81
C LYS A 132 -16.62 -16.59 4.08
N LEU A 133 -17.52 -17.55 4.32
CA LEU A 133 -17.64 -18.76 3.49
C LEU A 133 -18.12 -18.44 2.06
N ARG A 134 -19.10 -17.55 1.89
CA ARG A 134 -19.52 -17.06 0.56
C ARG A 134 -18.35 -16.42 -0.18
N GLU A 135 -17.59 -15.58 0.51
CA GLU A 135 -16.40 -14.89 0.00
C GLU A 135 -15.33 -15.88 -0.45
N ALA A 136 -15.04 -16.92 0.34
CA ALA A 136 -14.08 -17.96 -0.03
C ALA A 136 -14.52 -18.73 -1.30
N VAL A 137 -15.79 -19.14 -1.39
CA VAL A 137 -16.33 -19.85 -2.56
C VAL A 137 -16.28 -18.99 -3.82
N ILE A 138 -16.57 -17.69 -3.71
CA ILE A 138 -16.50 -16.75 -4.84
C ILE A 138 -15.03 -16.46 -5.23
N THR A 139 -14.13 -16.31 -4.26
CA THR A 139 -12.68 -16.14 -4.47
C THR A 139 -12.10 -17.29 -5.29
N TRP A 140 -12.34 -18.53 -4.84
CA TRP A 140 -11.90 -19.74 -5.56
C TRP A 140 -12.45 -19.76 -7.00
N ARG A 141 -13.72 -19.41 -7.19
CA ARG A 141 -14.31 -19.30 -8.54
C ARG A 141 -13.68 -18.22 -9.41
N LEU A 142 -13.33 -17.06 -8.85
CA LEU A 142 -12.67 -15.99 -9.61
C LEU A 142 -11.31 -16.46 -10.12
N GLU A 143 -10.48 -17.07 -9.28
CA GLU A 143 -9.14 -17.58 -9.64
C GLU A 143 -9.21 -18.74 -10.65
N GLN A 144 -10.11 -19.70 -10.46
CA GLN A 144 -10.32 -20.80 -11.41
C GLN A 144 -10.93 -20.37 -12.76
N THR A 145 -11.45 -19.14 -12.85
CA THR A 145 -12.17 -18.65 -14.04
C THR A 145 -11.45 -17.51 -14.75
N LEU A 146 -10.70 -16.67 -14.06
CA LEU A 146 -10.12 -15.43 -14.58
C LEU A 146 -8.60 -15.46 -14.41
N THR A 147 -7.86 -14.95 -15.40
CA THR A 147 -6.41 -14.78 -15.25
C THR A 147 -6.10 -13.70 -14.22
N LYS A 148 -4.95 -13.80 -13.54
CA LYS A 148 -4.46 -12.76 -12.61
C LYS A 148 -4.52 -11.35 -13.20
N LYS A 149 -4.17 -11.20 -14.49
CA LYS A 149 -4.28 -9.94 -15.24
C LYS A 149 -5.71 -9.39 -15.26
N ARG A 150 -6.72 -10.24 -15.47
CA ARG A 150 -8.13 -9.83 -15.47
C ARG A 150 -8.68 -9.59 -14.05
N ILE A 151 -8.20 -10.34 -13.05
CA ILE A 151 -8.56 -10.13 -11.64
C ILE A 151 -8.09 -8.75 -11.16
N ILE A 152 -6.81 -8.41 -11.37
CA ILE A 152 -6.28 -7.09 -10.98
C ILE A 152 -6.91 -5.95 -11.78
N GLU A 153 -7.21 -6.15 -13.08
CA GLU A 153 -7.94 -5.18 -13.89
C GLU A 153 -9.34 -4.88 -13.33
N ILE A 154 -10.12 -5.90 -12.97
CA ILE A 154 -11.44 -5.67 -12.38
C ILE A 154 -11.29 -5.02 -10.99
N TYR A 155 -10.37 -5.51 -10.14
CA TYR A 155 -10.14 -4.94 -8.81
C TYR A 155 -9.82 -3.45 -8.88
N LEU A 156 -8.84 -3.05 -9.70
CA LEU A 156 -8.46 -1.65 -9.85
C LEU A 156 -9.60 -0.78 -10.38
N ASN A 157 -10.58 -1.35 -11.10
CA ASN A 157 -11.75 -0.64 -11.62
C ASN A 157 -13.00 -0.67 -10.69
N VAL A 158 -13.04 -1.52 -9.66
CA VAL A 158 -14.19 -1.62 -8.73
C VAL A 158 -13.85 -1.39 -7.25
N ALA A 159 -12.57 -1.18 -6.92
CA ALA A 159 -12.17 -0.70 -5.61
C ALA A 159 -12.71 0.72 -5.34
N GLU A 160 -13.07 0.97 -4.08
CA GLU A 160 -13.38 2.30 -3.56
C GLU A 160 -12.06 2.98 -3.17
N TRP A 161 -11.79 4.16 -3.73
CA TRP A 161 -10.57 4.94 -3.45
C TRP A 161 -10.85 6.21 -2.64
N GLY A 162 -12.09 6.69 -2.65
CA GLY A 162 -12.60 7.82 -1.88
C GLY A 162 -14.12 7.70 -1.66
N ASP A 163 -14.76 8.66 -0.97
CA ASP A 163 -16.20 8.61 -0.69
C ASP A 163 -17.04 8.78 -1.98
N GLY A 164 -17.36 7.66 -2.63
CA GLY A 164 -18.04 7.63 -3.93
C GLY A 164 -17.12 7.67 -5.16
N VAL A 165 -15.81 7.57 -4.96
CA VAL A 165 -14.81 7.50 -6.04
C VAL A 165 -14.39 6.04 -6.21
N PHE A 166 -14.74 5.45 -7.35
CA PHE A 166 -14.52 4.03 -7.65
C PHE A 166 -13.72 3.86 -8.93
N GLY A 167 -12.74 2.96 -8.90
CA GLY A 167 -11.84 2.74 -10.03
C GLY A 167 -10.65 3.71 -10.08
N ALA A 168 -9.49 3.20 -10.49
CA ALA A 168 -8.22 3.91 -10.49
C ALA A 168 -8.22 5.20 -11.33
N GLU A 169 -8.97 5.23 -12.43
CA GLU A 169 -9.09 6.41 -13.31
C GLU A 169 -9.87 7.54 -12.64
N ALA A 170 -10.99 7.23 -11.97
CA ALA A 170 -11.72 8.21 -11.18
C ALA A 170 -10.86 8.69 -9.99
N ALA A 171 -10.07 7.79 -9.38
CA ALA A 171 -9.16 8.13 -8.29
C ALA A 171 -8.03 9.09 -8.72
N SER A 172 -7.33 8.79 -9.83
CA SER A 172 -6.26 9.66 -10.36
C SER A 172 -6.79 11.04 -10.70
N ARG A 173 -7.94 11.12 -11.38
CA ARG A 173 -8.60 12.39 -11.71
C ARG A 173 -9.10 13.15 -10.48
N HIS A 174 -9.59 12.45 -9.45
CA HIS A 174 -10.09 13.08 -8.23
C HIS A 174 -8.97 13.68 -7.36
N TYR A 175 -7.83 12.99 -7.25
CA TYR A 175 -6.77 13.34 -6.30
C TYR A 175 -5.59 14.07 -6.94
N PHE A 176 -5.30 13.84 -8.22
CA PHE A 176 -4.14 14.42 -8.94
C PHE A 176 -4.50 15.08 -10.27
N GLY A 177 -5.79 15.16 -10.63
CA GLY A 177 -6.28 15.87 -11.82
C GLY A 177 -6.01 15.21 -13.18
N LYS A 178 -5.32 14.06 -13.22
CA LYS A 178 -4.78 13.42 -14.44
C LYS A 178 -5.26 11.98 -14.64
N SER A 179 -4.89 11.35 -15.76
CA SER A 179 -5.25 9.95 -16.05
C SER A 179 -4.56 8.97 -15.09
N ALA A 180 -5.09 7.76 -14.93
CA ALA A 180 -4.41 6.68 -14.23
C ALA A 180 -3.14 6.20 -14.96
N SER A 181 -2.98 6.47 -16.26
CA SER A 181 -1.74 6.19 -17.00
C SER A 181 -0.59 7.12 -16.61
N GLU A 182 -0.89 8.32 -16.10
CA GLU A 182 0.07 9.41 -15.82
C GLU A 182 0.51 9.47 -14.34
N LEU A 183 0.14 8.46 -13.54
CA LEU A 183 0.54 8.33 -12.14
C LEU A 183 2.04 8.00 -12.02
N THR A 184 2.77 8.88 -11.33
CA THR A 184 4.17 8.67 -10.94
C THR A 184 4.27 7.54 -9.91
N PRO A 185 5.47 6.97 -9.71
CA PRO A 185 5.71 5.98 -8.66
C PRO A 185 5.21 6.39 -7.25
N MET A 186 5.41 7.65 -6.86
CA MET A 186 5.05 8.11 -5.51
C MET A 186 3.53 8.33 -5.35
N GLU A 187 2.85 8.86 -6.38
CA GLU A 187 1.39 8.98 -6.40
C GLU A 187 0.71 7.60 -6.40
N ALA A 188 1.27 6.65 -7.15
CA ALA A 188 0.87 5.25 -7.15
C ALA A 188 1.00 4.61 -5.75
N CYS A 189 2.10 4.87 -5.05
CA CYS A 189 2.28 4.43 -3.66
C CYS A 189 1.26 5.09 -2.72
N ARG A 190 1.06 6.42 -2.81
CA ARG A 190 0.07 7.16 -2.02
C ARG A 190 -1.35 6.64 -2.23
N LEU A 191 -1.75 6.32 -3.46
CA LEU A 191 -3.04 5.69 -3.77
C LEU A 191 -3.17 4.28 -3.19
N ALA A 192 -2.15 3.43 -3.34
CA ALA A 192 -2.18 2.08 -2.79
C ALA A 192 -2.37 2.08 -1.25
N VAL A 193 -1.74 3.02 -0.55
CA VAL A 193 -1.85 3.17 0.92
C VAL A 193 -3.27 3.47 1.40
N VAL A 194 -4.14 4.10 0.60
CA VAL A 194 -5.48 4.49 1.08
C VAL A 194 -6.54 3.39 0.97
N LEU A 195 -6.31 2.34 0.16
CA LEU A 195 -7.24 1.21 -0.06
C LEU A 195 -7.79 0.53 1.22
N PRO A 196 -7.04 0.40 2.34
CA PRO A 196 -7.58 -0.15 3.58
C PRO A 196 -8.60 0.73 4.32
N SER A 197 -8.70 2.03 4.01
CA SER A 197 -9.71 2.95 4.57
C SER A 197 -9.92 4.20 3.67
N PRO A 198 -10.43 4.04 2.43
CA PRO A 198 -10.47 5.10 1.41
C PRO A 198 -11.30 6.30 1.83
N ARG A 199 -12.37 6.07 2.61
CA ARG A 199 -13.27 7.13 3.13
C ARG A 199 -12.71 7.86 4.36
N ARG A 200 -11.44 7.66 4.72
CA ARG A 200 -10.78 8.23 5.91
C ARG A 200 -9.37 8.78 5.65
N MET A 201 -8.80 8.57 4.48
CA MET A 201 -7.44 8.98 4.12
C MET A 201 -7.48 9.72 2.79
N ASN A 202 -6.60 10.71 2.62
CA ASN A 202 -6.43 11.43 1.36
C ASN A 202 -5.01 11.14 0.82
N PRO A 203 -4.87 10.51 -0.37
CA PRO A 203 -3.55 10.23 -0.95
C PRO A 203 -2.81 11.52 -1.36
N ALA A 204 -3.54 12.59 -1.69
CA ALA A 204 -3.01 13.89 -2.07
C ALA A 204 -2.89 14.89 -0.90
N GLY A 205 -3.00 14.42 0.35
CA GLY A 205 -2.85 15.26 1.55
C GLY A 205 -1.54 15.02 2.32
N ASP A 206 -1.32 15.87 3.32
CA ASP A 206 -0.08 15.95 4.13
C ASP A 206 -0.09 15.00 5.34
N SER A 207 -0.72 13.84 5.20
CA SER A 207 -0.82 12.89 6.31
C SER A 207 0.49 12.10 6.47
N ASP A 208 1.23 12.36 7.55
CA ASP A 208 2.40 11.58 8.01
C ASP A 208 2.25 10.07 7.82
N TYR A 209 1.08 9.53 8.14
CA TYR A 209 0.81 8.10 7.97
C TYR A 209 0.80 7.68 6.51
N VAL A 210 0.20 8.47 5.63
CA VAL A 210 0.15 8.19 4.18
C VAL A 210 1.53 8.33 3.58
N THR A 211 2.23 9.44 3.87
CA THR A 211 3.59 9.74 3.39
C THR A 211 4.57 8.61 3.76
N ARG A 212 4.75 8.30 5.05
CA ARG A 212 5.71 7.28 5.51
C ARG A 212 5.38 5.86 5.01
N ARG A 213 4.11 5.57 4.74
CA ARG A 213 3.68 4.27 4.20
C ARG A 213 3.86 4.19 2.68
N ALA A 214 3.73 5.31 1.97
CA ALA A 214 4.01 5.41 0.55
C ALA A 214 5.52 5.29 0.30
N GLU A 215 6.34 6.01 1.06
CA GLU A 215 7.82 5.90 1.07
C GLU A 215 8.29 4.46 1.30
N PHE A 216 7.65 3.73 2.23
CA PHE A 216 7.97 2.32 2.48
C PHE A 216 7.69 1.41 1.28
N ILE A 217 6.58 1.61 0.58
CA ILE A 217 6.24 0.87 -0.65
C ILE A 217 7.19 1.26 -1.79
N TYR A 218 7.50 2.56 -1.92
CA TYR A 218 8.45 3.09 -2.89
C TYR A 218 9.85 2.50 -2.70
N ALA A 219 10.33 2.39 -1.45
CA ALA A 219 11.59 1.72 -1.11
C ALA A 219 11.57 0.20 -1.33
N ILE A 220 10.39 -0.45 -1.45
CA ILE A 220 10.28 -1.83 -1.95
C ILE A 220 10.35 -1.84 -3.48
N MET A 221 9.72 -0.88 -4.16
CA MET A 221 9.74 -0.77 -5.63
C MET A 221 11.16 -0.51 -6.17
N LEU A 222 11.92 0.41 -5.56
CA LEU A 222 13.34 0.64 -5.88
C LEU A 222 14.17 -0.64 -5.72
N ARG A 223 14.09 -1.30 -4.55
CA ARG A 223 14.84 -2.55 -4.26
C ARG A 223 14.44 -3.74 -5.13
N ARG A 224 13.33 -3.66 -5.87
CA ARG A 224 12.87 -4.68 -6.83
C ARG A 224 13.11 -4.29 -8.29
N GLY A 225 13.80 -3.17 -8.57
CA GLY A 225 13.99 -2.67 -9.94
C GLY A 225 12.68 -2.33 -10.66
N ILE A 226 11.62 -2.00 -9.91
CA ILE A 226 10.32 -1.60 -10.47
C ILE A 226 10.36 -0.11 -10.83
N VAL A 227 11.18 0.67 -10.12
CA VAL A 227 11.45 2.07 -10.35
C VAL A 227 12.96 2.22 -10.40
N GLU A 228 13.47 2.96 -11.38
CA GLU A 228 14.86 3.38 -11.42
C GLU A 228 14.98 4.69 -10.59
N PRO A 229 16.02 4.85 -9.76
CA PRO A 229 16.22 6.08 -9.02
C PRO A 229 16.47 7.23 -10.00
N GLU A 230 15.60 8.24 -9.96
CA GLU A 230 15.79 9.51 -10.65
C GLU A 230 16.93 10.25 -9.96
N TYR A 231 18.14 10.11 -10.50
CA TYR A 231 19.28 10.91 -10.09
C TYR A 231 19.06 12.33 -10.63
N GLU A 232 18.82 13.30 -9.73
CA GLU A 232 19.11 14.69 -10.07
C GLU A 232 20.59 14.75 -10.47
N ASP A 233 20.85 15.19 -11.70
CA ASP A 233 22.20 15.29 -12.23
C ASP A 233 22.89 16.51 -11.60
N THR A 234 23.35 16.34 -10.36
CA THR A 234 24.15 17.33 -9.63
C THR A 234 25.59 17.38 -10.17
N ALA A 235 25.70 17.39 -11.51
CA ALA A 235 26.82 17.91 -12.23
C ALA A 235 26.92 19.42 -11.95
N VAL A 236 27.53 19.75 -10.80
CA VAL A 236 28.09 21.08 -10.57
C VAL A 236 28.97 21.39 -11.77
N SER A 237 28.66 22.45 -12.53
CA SER A 237 29.49 22.79 -13.68
C SER A 237 30.90 23.09 -13.18
N PRO A 238 31.97 22.61 -13.83
CA PRO A 238 33.34 22.94 -13.45
C PRO A 238 33.59 24.45 -13.34
N ASP A 239 32.79 25.26 -14.04
CA ASP A 239 32.84 26.73 -14.03
C ASP A 239 32.51 27.35 -12.67
N ASP A 240 31.60 26.77 -11.89
CA ASP A 240 31.19 27.30 -10.56
C ASP A 240 32.27 27.08 -9.49
N ALA A 241 33.22 26.18 -9.72
CA ALA A 241 34.33 25.90 -8.82
C ALA A 241 35.51 26.88 -8.96
N ALA A 242 35.43 27.85 -9.88
CA ALA A 242 36.55 28.72 -10.25
C ALA A 242 36.57 30.11 -9.57
N VAL A 243 35.59 30.43 -8.71
CA VAL A 243 35.38 31.80 -8.19
C VAL A 243 35.55 31.89 -6.66
N ASP A 244 36.64 31.34 -6.12
CA ASP A 244 37.13 31.72 -4.79
C ASP A 244 38.67 31.60 -4.66
N GLN A 245 39.38 32.53 -5.29
CA GLN A 245 40.76 32.87 -4.95
C GLN A 245 40.85 34.38 -4.73
N VAL A 246 40.85 34.80 -3.46
CA VAL A 246 41.08 36.19 -3.05
C VAL A 246 42.25 36.22 -2.06
N ASP A 247 43.41 36.65 -2.56
CA ASP A 247 44.58 37.17 -1.86
C ASP A 247 45.01 36.53 -0.52
N ALA A 248 45.92 35.54 -0.61
CA ALA A 248 46.79 35.19 0.51
C ALA A 248 47.91 36.25 0.67
N PRO A 249 48.15 36.80 1.89
CA PRO A 249 49.11 37.89 2.09
C PRO A 249 50.57 37.43 1.98
N VAL A 250 51.41 38.24 1.33
CA VAL A 250 52.84 37.99 1.15
C VAL A 250 53.61 38.17 2.48
N ALA A 251 54.35 37.15 2.90
CA ALA A 251 55.21 37.20 4.07
C ALA A 251 56.64 37.66 3.74
N PRO A 252 57.25 38.58 4.52
CA PRO A 252 58.65 38.98 4.37
C PRO A 252 59.64 37.97 5.00
N SER A 253 60.91 38.05 4.58
CA SER A 253 61.96 37.05 4.86
C SER A 253 62.74 37.24 6.17
N VAL A 254 63.27 36.13 6.69
CA VAL A 254 64.05 35.99 7.95
C VAL A 254 65.54 36.36 7.74
N PRO A 255 66.26 36.81 8.78
CA PRO A 255 67.44 36.07 9.24
C PRO A 255 67.50 35.91 10.78
N ALA A 256 68.39 35.04 11.27
CA ALA A 256 68.39 34.53 12.66
C ALA A 256 69.68 34.84 13.45
N ALA A 257 69.61 34.79 14.79
CA ALA A 257 70.75 34.57 15.70
C ALA A 257 70.32 34.09 17.11
N ASP A 258 71.05 33.07 17.60
CA ASP A 258 71.47 32.69 18.97
C ASP A 258 70.94 33.39 20.25
N GLY A 259 70.88 32.67 21.39
CA GLY A 259 70.89 33.32 22.72
C GLY A 259 70.33 32.58 23.96
N ALA A 260 71.08 31.60 24.46
CA ALA A 260 71.08 30.95 25.80
C ALA A 260 70.29 31.49 27.04
N THR A 261 70.04 30.53 27.96
CA THR A 261 70.07 30.58 29.46
C THR A 261 68.86 30.94 30.36
N ASP A 262 68.69 30.05 31.34
CA ASP A 262 68.22 30.18 32.74
C ASP A 262 66.74 30.32 33.16
N ALA A 263 66.49 29.79 34.38
CA ALA A 263 65.23 29.79 35.13
C ALA A 263 65.42 30.52 36.50
N PRO A 264 64.37 30.83 37.28
CA PRO A 264 63.82 29.83 38.23
C PRO A 264 62.29 29.96 38.50
N ALA A 265 61.80 29.24 39.51
CA ALA A 265 60.41 29.17 40.01
C ALA A 265 60.40 29.18 41.58
N PRO A 266 59.27 29.08 42.33
CA PRO A 266 57.84 29.06 41.96
C PRO A 266 57.09 30.32 42.48
N PRO A 267 56.22 30.43 43.54
CA PRO A 267 55.67 29.48 44.53
C PRO A 267 54.11 29.36 44.62
N LEU A 268 53.66 28.12 44.82
CA LEU A 268 52.43 27.59 45.49
C LEU A 268 51.33 28.54 46.06
N SER A 269 50.07 28.31 45.65
CA SER A 269 48.83 28.17 46.49
C SER A 269 47.58 28.12 45.58
N GLY A 270 46.45 27.48 45.91
CA GLY A 270 46.06 26.62 47.04
C GLY A 270 44.76 25.83 46.73
N ASP A 271 44.29 24.97 47.65
CA ASP A 271 43.27 23.92 47.43
C ASP A 271 41.78 24.34 47.46
N GLY A 272 40.90 23.45 46.97
CA GLY A 272 39.43 23.47 47.14
C GLY A 272 38.69 22.99 45.88
N GLN A 273 38.29 21.71 45.72
CA GLN A 273 37.15 21.03 46.37
C GLN A 273 35.83 21.84 46.34
N GLY A 274 34.73 21.36 45.76
CA GLY A 274 34.51 20.11 45.01
C GLY A 274 33.03 19.79 44.76
N GLN A 275 32.74 18.50 44.52
CA GLN A 275 31.41 17.83 44.56
C GLN A 275 30.33 18.17 43.49
N ARG A 276 30.01 17.13 42.69
CA ARG A 276 28.64 16.80 42.23
C ARG A 276 27.91 16.00 43.36
N PRO A 277 26.67 15.49 43.22
CA PRO A 277 25.67 15.68 42.15
C PRO A 277 24.24 15.99 42.64
N LEU A 278 23.33 16.25 41.70
CA LEU A 278 22.12 15.44 41.49
C LEU A 278 21.83 15.34 39.97
#